data_AF-A0A8T5R5S3-F1
#
_entry.id   AF-A0A8T5R5S3-F1
#
_cell.length_a   1.000
_cell.length_b   1.000
_cell.length_c   1.000
_cell.angle_alpha   90.00
_cell.angle_beta   90.00
_cell.angle_gamma   90.00
#
_symmetry.space_group_name_H-M   'P 1'
#
loop_
_entity.id
_entity.type
_entity.pdbx_description
1 polymer ?
#
loop_
_entity_poly.entity_id
_entity_poly.type
_entity_poly.pdbx_seq_one_letter_code
_entity_poly.pdbx_strand_id
1 'polypeptide(L)'
;MKKVPGTAGDGNGSERGSAEEPAPEPDLVLDSDDVENGADQGPPQVEVDPDPDAGLSPASRAEPVGERTFTERSPAEVAEFLERAKQALKAEGFIETPFQYRKKRQVFGLIKDHGHDLQLHVRAFADGIIESEVELSNRYVEHLVSPRRSAHAEIKAVFEKHGIETETINEEFQTRTGSTKTRMPRTRTKTTDLVKGGIGLAGALGAVAVARFVQRRKRR
;
A
#
# COMPACT_ATOMS: atom_id res chain seq x y z
N MET A 1 45.33 -51.78 2.61
CA MET A 1 45.51 -51.18 1.26
C MET A 1 45.71 -49.67 1.43
N LYS A 2 46.50 -49.08 0.53
CA LYS A 2 47.24 -47.81 0.67
C LYS A 2 46.36 -46.55 0.65
N LYS A 3 46.82 -45.54 1.38
CA LYS A 3 46.45 -44.12 1.37
C LYS A 3 46.72 -43.51 -0.02
N VAL A 4 45.82 -42.66 -0.52
CA VAL A 4 46.08 -41.68 -1.58
C VAL A 4 45.35 -40.38 -1.23
N PRO A 5 46.04 -39.23 -1.08
CA PRO A 5 45.39 -37.93 -0.99
C PRO A 5 45.33 -37.27 -2.38
N GLY A 6 44.13 -36.89 -2.80
CA GLY A 6 43.85 -36.13 -4.03
C GLY A 6 43.95 -34.63 -3.79
N THR A 7 44.62 -33.98 -4.74
CA THR A 7 45.14 -32.61 -4.79
C THR A 7 44.10 -31.50 -4.94
N ALA A 8 44.52 -30.31 -4.45
CA ALA A 8 43.92 -29.01 -4.64
C ALA A 8 43.77 -28.60 -6.12
N GLY A 9 42.73 -27.81 -6.41
CA GLY A 9 42.55 -27.09 -7.66
C GLY A 9 42.20 -25.64 -7.37
N ASP A 10 43.19 -24.76 -7.54
CA ASP A 10 43.02 -23.32 -7.64
C ASP A 10 42.35 -22.97 -8.99
N GLY A 11 41.35 -22.10 -8.95
CA GLY A 11 40.62 -21.63 -10.13
C GLY A 11 40.23 -20.17 -9.98
N ASN A 12 41.20 -19.30 -10.24
CA ASN A 12 41.06 -17.85 -10.33
C ASN A 12 40.39 -17.49 -11.67
N GLY A 13 39.24 -16.82 -11.63
CA GLY A 13 38.52 -16.36 -12.83
C GLY A 13 37.92 -14.97 -12.58
N SER A 14 38.74 -13.95 -12.82
CA SER A 14 38.34 -12.54 -12.77
C SER A 14 37.95 -12.11 -14.18
N GLU A 15 36.65 -11.90 -14.42
CA GLU A 15 36.16 -11.24 -15.63
C GLU A 15 35.49 -9.92 -15.22
N ARG A 16 36.22 -8.82 -15.46
CA ARG A 16 35.67 -7.46 -15.43
C ARG A 16 35.08 -7.17 -16.80
N GLY A 17 33.75 -7.21 -16.90
CA GLY A 17 33.03 -6.68 -18.04
C GLY A 17 32.93 -5.16 -17.94
N SER A 18 33.55 -4.47 -18.90
CA SER A 18 33.29 -3.07 -19.24
C SER A 18 32.21 -3.02 -20.32
N ALA A 19 31.12 -2.29 -20.08
CA ALA A 19 30.14 -1.78 -21.05
C ALA A 19 29.03 -1.09 -20.22
N GLU A 20 28.41 0.02 -20.58
CA GLU A 20 28.39 0.90 -21.74
C GLU A 20 27.70 2.18 -21.22
N GLU A 21 28.17 3.38 -21.56
CA GLU A 21 27.44 4.61 -21.25
C GLU A 21 26.16 4.68 -22.11
N PRO A 22 24.97 4.88 -21.53
CA PRO A 22 23.77 5.10 -22.32
C PRO A 22 23.78 6.50 -22.95
N ALA A 23 23.47 6.55 -24.24
CA ALA A 23 23.31 7.78 -25.02
C ALA A 23 22.20 8.69 -24.45
N PRO A 24 22.30 10.03 -24.64
CA PRO A 24 21.26 10.97 -24.22
C PRO A 24 19.99 10.83 -25.08
N GLU A 25 18.83 10.77 -24.41
CA GLU A 25 17.52 10.76 -25.07
C GLU A 25 17.19 12.13 -25.68
N PRO A 26 16.43 12.19 -26.80
CA PRO A 26 16.04 13.43 -27.44
C PRO A 26 14.92 14.16 -26.70
N ASP A 27 15.06 15.48 -26.58
CA ASP A 27 14.04 16.40 -26.06
C ASP A 27 12.74 16.31 -26.85
N LEU A 28 11.67 15.84 -26.20
CA LEU A 28 10.31 15.92 -26.71
C LEU A 28 9.77 17.34 -26.49
N VAL A 29 9.77 18.11 -27.57
CA VAL A 29 9.04 19.37 -27.70
C VAL A 29 7.55 19.04 -27.78
N LEU A 30 6.78 19.41 -26.74
CA LEU A 30 5.32 19.36 -26.76
C LEU A 30 4.81 20.76 -27.15
N ASP A 31 4.48 20.92 -28.42
CA ASP A 31 3.65 22.02 -28.91
C ASP A 31 2.29 21.98 -28.18
N SER A 32 2.00 23.04 -27.45
CA SER A 32 0.77 23.24 -26.71
C SER A 32 0.17 24.55 -27.20
N ASP A 33 -0.70 24.51 -28.20
CA ASP A 33 -1.63 25.60 -28.49
C ASP A 33 -2.79 25.09 -29.37
N ASP A 34 -3.95 25.71 -29.18
CA ASP A 34 -5.21 25.60 -29.94
C ASP A 34 -6.09 24.36 -29.71
N VAL A 35 -7.10 24.50 -28.82
CA VAL A 35 -8.52 24.47 -29.24
C VAL A 35 -9.35 25.35 -28.29
N GLU A 36 -9.93 26.38 -28.86
CA GLU A 36 -10.86 27.34 -28.27
C GLU A 36 -12.23 26.76 -27.88
N ASN A 37 -12.77 27.38 -26.83
CA ASN A 37 -14.18 27.69 -26.54
C ASN A 37 -15.27 27.23 -27.53
N GLY A 38 -16.27 26.52 -26.99
CA GLY A 38 -17.60 26.39 -27.59
C GLY A 38 -18.70 26.41 -26.52
N ALA A 39 -19.36 27.57 -26.43
CA ALA A 39 -20.78 27.84 -26.10
C ALA A 39 -21.62 26.69 -25.49
N ASP A 40 -22.20 26.88 -24.30
CA ASP A 40 -23.54 27.48 -24.11
C ASP A 40 -24.65 26.76 -24.89
N GLN A 41 -25.28 25.76 -24.26
CA GLN A 41 -26.72 25.51 -24.37
C GLN A 41 -27.23 24.97 -23.03
N GLY A 42 -28.12 25.74 -22.39
CA GLY A 42 -28.85 25.32 -21.19
C GLY A 42 -29.78 24.13 -21.45
N PRO A 43 -30.19 23.41 -20.39
CA PRO A 43 -31.04 22.24 -20.55
C PRO A 43 -32.46 22.63 -20.97
N PRO A 44 -33.10 21.89 -21.91
CA PRO A 44 -34.51 22.07 -22.20
C PRO A 44 -35.36 21.63 -21.00
N GLN A 45 -36.22 22.53 -20.55
CA GLN A 45 -37.25 22.24 -19.55
C GLN A 45 -38.33 21.38 -20.22
N VAL A 46 -38.47 20.13 -19.77
CA VAL A 46 -39.57 19.26 -20.15
C VAL A 46 -40.65 19.43 -19.09
N GLU A 47 -41.74 20.11 -19.45
CA GLU A 47 -42.98 20.13 -18.68
C GLU A 47 -43.61 18.73 -18.79
N VAL A 48 -43.74 18.04 -17.65
CA VAL A 48 -44.46 16.76 -17.55
C VAL A 48 -45.77 17.04 -16.83
N ASP A 49 -46.87 16.87 -17.56
CA ASP A 49 -48.23 16.92 -17.03
C ASP A 49 -48.43 15.90 -15.89
N PRO A 50 -49.09 16.28 -14.77
CA PRO A 50 -49.49 15.33 -13.73
C PRO A 50 -50.76 14.60 -14.14
N ASP A 51 -50.65 13.30 -14.39
CA ASP A 51 -51.77 12.39 -14.61
C ASP A 51 -52.50 12.16 -13.26
N PRO A 52 -53.80 12.45 -13.14
CA PRO A 52 -54.57 12.15 -11.95
C PRO A 52 -55.24 10.78 -12.09
N ASP A 53 -55.14 10.00 -11.02
CA ASP A 53 -56.06 8.89 -10.70
C ASP A 53 -55.70 7.50 -11.27
N ALA A 54 -54.94 6.72 -10.49
CA ALA A 54 -55.01 5.26 -10.51
C ALA A 54 -54.92 4.72 -9.08
N GLY A 55 -56.08 4.59 -8.45
CA GLY A 55 -56.25 3.95 -7.16
C GLY A 55 -55.98 2.43 -7.18
N LEU A 56 -55.33 2.01 -6.10
CA LEU A 56 -55.55 0.77 -5.32
C LEU A 56 -55.36 -0.60 -6.00
N SER A 57 -54.29 -1.32 -5.63
CA SER A 57 -54.42 -2.51 -4.76
C SER A 57 -53.08 -3.13 -4.33
N PRO A 58 -53.09 -3.92 -3.22
CA PRO A 58 -51.98 -4.09 -2.29
C PRO A 58 -51.16 -5.36 -2.55
N ALA A 59 -50.06 -5.49 -1.79
CA ALA A 59 -49.19 -6.67 -1.70
C ALA A 59 -48.00 -6.75 -2.67
N SER A 60 -47.05 -5.84 -2.49
CA SER A 60 -45.68 -6.29 -2.28
C SER A 60 -45.12 -5.49 -1.12
N ARG A 61 -45.35 -6.01 0.09
CA ARG A 61 -44.58 -5.67 1.27
C ARG A 61 -43.14 -6.03 0.95
N ALA A 62 -42.42 -5.09 0.34
CA ALA A 62 -40.99 -5.02 0.49
C ALA A 62 -40.79 -4.84 1.99
N GLU A 63 -40.53 -5.95 2.68
CA GLU A 63 -39.89 -5.91 3.98
C GLU A 63 -38.78 -4.86 3.86
N PRO A 64 -38.74 -3.82 4.71
CA PRO A 64 -37.57 -2.96 4.73
C PRO A 64 -36.39 -3.90 4.96
N VAL A 65 -35.50 -3.99 3.96
CA VAL A 65 -34.22 -4.66 4.10
C VAL A 65 -33.56 -3.92 5.26
N GLY A 66 -33.70 -4.53 6.44
CA GLY A 66 -33.34 -3.90 7.70
C GLY A 66 -31.88 -3.54 7.60
N GLU A 67 -31.60 -2.25 7.67
CA GLU A 67 -30.30 -1.67 7.89
C GLU A 67 -29.84 -2.20 9.26
N ARG A 68 -29.29 -3.42 9.26
CA ARG A 68 -28.81 -4.08 10.48
C ARG A 68 -27.55 -3.36 10.91
N THR A 69 -27.74 -2.33 11.72
CA THR A 69 -26.64 -1.68 12.41
C THR A 69 -25.83 -2.76 13.14
N PHE A 70 -24.51 -2.70 13.00
CA PHE A 70 -23.53 -3.71 13.42
C PHE A 70 -23.70 -4.23 14.86
N THR A 71 -24.41 -3.48 15.71
CA THR A 71 -24.77 -3.77 17.10
C THR A 71 -25.53 -5.09 17.32
N GLU A 72 -26.09 -5.71 16.28
CA GLU A 72 -26.91 -6.94 16.42
C GLU A 72 -26.16 -8.26 16.20
N ARG A 73 -24.94 -8.25 15.67
CA ARG A 73 -24.18 -9.50 15.43
C ARG A 73 -23.62 -10.05 16.74
N SER A 74 -23.78 -11.34 16.96
CA SER A 74 -23.19 -12.04 18.11
C SER A 74 -21.66 -12.08 17.99
N PRO A 75 -20.91 -12.18 19.11
CA PRO A 75 -19.45 -12.29 19.08
C PRO A 75 -18.94 -13.47 18.23
N ALA A 76 -19.69 -14.57 18.15
CA ALA A 76 -19.34 -15.73 17.35
C ALA A 76 -19.43 -15.44 15.85
N GLU A 77 -20.50 -14.78 15.40
CA GLU A 77 -20.68 -14.37 14.00
C GLU A 77 -19.60 -13.37 13.58
N VAL A 78 -19.23 -12.44 14.47
CA VAL A 78 -18.13 -11.50 14.22
C VAL A 78 -16.80 -12.24 14.06
N ALA A 79 -16.50 -13.21 14.92
CA ALA A 79 -15.27 -13.99 14.83
C ALA A 79 -15.21 -14.80 13.51
N GLU A 80 -16.30 -15.46 13.14
CA GLU A 80 -16.39 -16.20 11.88
C GLU A 80 -16.22 -15.29 10.66
N PHE A 81 -16.88 -14.14 10.66
CA PHE A 81 -16.72 -13.11 9.64
C PHE A 81 -15.25 -12.68 9.50
N LEU A 82 -14.59 -12.34 10.60
CA LEU A 82 -13.21 -11.88 10.61
C LEU A 82 -12.23 -12.94 10.07
N GLU A 83 -12.44 -14.22 10.40
CA GLU A 83 -11.62 -15.31 9.86
C GLU A 83 -11.83 -15.47 8.35
N ARG A 84 -13.06 -15.42 7.85
CA ARG A 84 -13.33 -15.45 6.40
C ARG A 84 -12.70 -14.26 5.67
N ALA A 85 -12.85 -13.05 6.22
CA ALA A 85 -12.22 -11.85 5.67
C ALA A 85 -10.69 -11.97 5.62
N LYS A 86 -10.07 -12.48 6.69
CA LYS A 86 -8.62 -12.72 6.75
C LYS A 86 -8.17 -13.71 5.67
N GLN A 87 -8.91 -14.79 5.47
CA GLN A 87 -8.58 -15.80 4.46
C GLN A 87 -8.71 -15.25 3.03
N ALA A 88 -9.79 -14.51 2.73
CA ALA A 88 -9.98 -13.86 1.43
C ALA A 88 -8.83 -12.88 1.11
N LEU A 89 -8.45 -12.03 2.09
CA LEU A 89 -7.32 -11.11 1.92
C LEU A 89 -6.01 -11.87 1.68
N LYS A 90 -5.73 -12.94 2.44
CA LYS A 90 -4.54 -13.76 2.21
C LYS A 90 -4.53 -14.42 0.82
N ALA A 91 -5.68 -14.86 0.33
CA ALA A 91 -5.83 -15.41 -1.02
C ALA A 91 -5.53 -14.36 -2.10
N GLU A 92 -5.77 -13.07 -1.83
CA GLU A 92 -5.38 -11.96 -2.69
C GLU A 92 -3.92 -11.51 -2.52
N GLY A 93 -3.09 -12.25 -1.77
CA GLY A 93 -1.67 -11.96 -1.59
C GLY A 93 -1.36 -10.94 -0.49
N PHE A 94 -2.31 -10.65 0.40
CA PHE A 94 -2.02 -9.88 1.61
C PHE A 94 -1.25 -10.73 2.62
N ILE A 95 -0.29 -10.12 3.31
CA ILE A 95 0.61 -10.77 4.27
C ILE A 95 0.56 -10.10 5.64
N GLU A 96 0.85 -10.87 6.69
CA GLU A 96 1.05 -10.34 8.04
C GLU A 96 2.40 -9.62 8.11
N THR A 97 2.48 -8.51 8.82
CA THR A 97 3.72 -7.76 9.00
C THR A 97 3.87 -7.28 10.44
N PRO A 98 5.06 -7.42 11.05
CA PRO A 98 5.32 -6.86 12.37
C PRO A 98 5.46 -5.34 12.36
N PHE A 99 5.59 -4.73 11.17
CA PHE A 99 5.88 -3.30 11.01
C PHE A 99 4.63 -2.42 10.97
N GLN A 100 3.43 -3.00 11.03
CA GLN A 100 2.20 -2.22 11.12
C GLN A 100 1.94 -1.84 12.59
N TYR A 101 1.69 -0.54 12.83
CA TYR A 101 1.30 -0.07 14.16
C TYR A 101 -0.02 -0.72 14.59
N ARG A 102 0.00 -1.38 15.76
CA ARG A 102 -1.16 -2.11 16.31
C ARG A 102 -2.07 -1.17 17.10
N LYS A 103 -3.32 -1.02 16.65
CA LYS A 103 -4.35 -0.23 17.35
C LYS A 103 -5.03 -1.04 18.46
N LYS A 104 -5.65 -0.35 19.42
CA LYS A 104 -6.45 -0.98 20.49
C LYS A 104 -7.58 -1.80 19.86
N ARG A 105 -7.83 -3.01 20.38
CA ARG A 105 -8.86 -3.96 19.89
C ARG A 105 -8.62 -4.50 18.46
N GLN A 106 -7.47 -4.25 17.86
CA GLN A 106 -7.10 -4.85 16.57
C GLN A 106 -6.88 -6.37 16.74
N VAL A 107 -7.62 -7.15 15.95
CA VAL A 107 -7.53 -8.61 15.88
C VAL A 107 -6.44 -9.03 14.91
N PHE A 108 -6.43 -8.47 13.71
CA PHE A 108 -5.38 -8.71 12.73
C PHE A 108 -5.03 -7.47 11.92
N GLY A 109 -3.85 -7.51 11.30
CA GLY A 109 -3.31 -6.48 10.43
C GLY A 109 -2.62 -7.13 9.24
N LEU A 110 -2.98 -6.71 8.02
CA LEU A 110 -2.44 -7.25 6.79
C LEU A 110 -1.98 -6.12 5.87
N ILE A 111 -0.98 -6.41 5.04
CA ILE A 111 -0.46 -5.50 4.04
C ILE A 111 -0.35 -6.17 2.67
N LYS A 112 -0.43 -5.38 1.59
CA LYS A 112 -0.17 -5.84 0.22
C LYS A 112 0.47 -4.72 -0.58
N ASP A 113 1.54 -5.01 -1.32
CA ASP A 113 2.15 -4.04 -2.23
C ASP A 113 1.14 -3.62 -3.32
N HIS A 114 1.10 -2.32 -3.62
CA HIS A 114 0.18 -1.72 -4.57
C HIS A 114 0.96 -0.83 -5.54
N GLY A 115 1.28 -1.38 -6.71
CA GLY A 115 2.22 -0.74 -7.62
C GLY A 115 3.65 -0.78 -7.09
N HIS A 116 4.45 0.23 -7.44
CA HIS A 116 5.88 0.25 -7.13
C HIS A 116 6.21 0.82 -5.75
N ASP A 117 5.38 1.74 -5.28
CA ASP A 117 5.70 2.67 -4.21
C ASP A 117 4.67 2.71 -3.08
N LEU A 118 3.48 2.16 -3.30
CA LEU A 118 2.38 2.18 -2.33
C LEU A 118 2.15 0.79 -1.73
N GLN A 119 1.46 0.78 -0.61
CA GLN A 119 1.05 -0.42 0.08
C GLN A 119 -0.39 -0.24 0.57
N LEU A 120 -1.22 -1.26 0.36
CA LEU A 120 -2.52 -1.39 1.00
C LEU A 120 -2.32 -1.92 2.41
N HIS A 121 -2.96 -1.29 3.38
CA HIS A 121 -2.95 -1.66 4.78
C HIS A 121 -4.38 -1.95 5.19
N VAL A 122 -4.63 -3.13 5.74
CA VAL A 122 -5.94 -3.54 6.26
C VAL A 122 -5.79 -3.86 7.74
N ARG A 123 -6.72 -3.34 8.54
CA ARG A 123 -6.81 -3.59 9.97
C ARG A 123 -8.23 -4.02 10.28
N ALA A 124 -8.38 -5.12 11.01
CA ALA A 124 -9.68 -5.58 11.46
C ALA A 124 -9.74 -5.60 12.99
N PHE A 125 -10.90 -5.23 13.53
CA PHE A 125 -11.11 -5.01 14.95
C PHE A 125 -12.08 -6.05 15.54
N ALA A 126 -12.06 -6.19 16.86
CA ALA A 126 -12.85 -7.20 17.58
C ALA A 126 -14.36 -6.98 17.48
N ASP A 127 -14.77 -5.79 17.05
CA ASP A 127 -16.14 -5.43 16.69
C ASP A 127 -16.32 -5.47 15.16
N GLY A 128 -15.68 -6.38 14.44
CA GLY A 128 -15.96 -6.65 13.02
C GLY A 128 -15.67 -5.53 12.02
N ILE A 129 -15.34 -4.32 12.50
CA ILE A 129 -14.98 -3.18 11.66
C ILE A 129 -13.67 -3.50 10.94
N ILE A 130 -13.63 -3.16 9.66
CA ILE A 130 -12.44 -3.25 8.83
C ILE A 130 -12.07 -1.85 8.35
N GLU A 131 -10.89 -1.39 8.77
CA GLU A 131 -10.25 -0.17 8.27
C GLU A 131 -9.26 -0.54 7.17
N SER A 132 -9.21 0.26 6.10
CA SER A 132 -8.27 0.05 5.01
C SER A 132 -7.72 1.35 4.44
N GLU A 133 -6.42 1.36 4.18
CA GLU A 133 -5.66 2.56 3.82
C GLU A 133 -4.65 2.24 2.72
N VAL A 134 -4.41 3.21 1.83
CA VAL A 134 -3.25 3.21 0.96
C VAL A 134 -2.26 4.21 1.50
N GLU A 135 -1.07 3.73 1.82
CA GLU A 135 0.05 4.54 2.27
C GLU A 135 1.31 4.28 1.43
N LEU A 136 2.28 5.17 1.52
CA LEU A 136 3.59 4.95 0.91
C LEU A 136 4.20 3.68 1.51
N SER A 137 4.88 2.85 0.72
CA SER A 137 5.49 1.61 1.22
C SER A 137 6.46 1.88 2.37
N ASN A 138 6.49 1.00 3.37
CA ASN A 138 7.45 1.05 4.49
C ASN A 138 8.93 0.93 4.05
N ARG A 139 9.19 0.65 2.78
CA ARG A 139 10.52 0.70 2.15
C ARG A 139 11.08 2.12 2.03
N TYR A 140 10.24 3.14 2.19
CA TYR A 140 10.62 4.55 2.08
C TYR A 140 10.63 5.23 3.44
N VAL A 141 11.61 6.08 3.68
CA VAL A 141 11.74 6.83 4.94
C VAL A 141 10.54 7.75 5.16
N GLU A 142 10.00 8.30 4.08
CA GLU A 142 8.88 9.23 4.09
C GLU A 142 7.54 8.56 4.47
N HIS A 143 7.49 7.22 4.60
CA HIS A 143 6.31 6.45 4.99
C HIS A 143 5.60 7.02 6.23
N LEU A 144 6.38 7.36 7.27
CA LEU A 144 5.85 7.80 8.56
C LEU A 144 5.09 9.14 8.49
N VAL A 145 5.40 9.98 7.50
CA VAL A 145 4.87 11.34 7.36
C VAL A 145 4.06 11.55 6.08
N SER A 146 3.87 10.48 5.31
CA SER A 146 3.12 10.52 4.05
C SER A 146 1.61 10.59 4.31
N PRO A 147 0.84 11.25 3.42
CA PRO A 147 -0.61 11.18 3.47
C PRO A 147 -1.09 9.75 3.26
N ARG A 148 -2.26 9.47 3.81
CA ARG A 148 -2.97 8.20 3.63
C ARG A 148 -4.30 8.48 2.96
N ARG A 149 -4.71 7.64 2.02
CA ARG A 149 -6.07 7.65 1.47
C ARG A 149 -6.81 6.39 1.91
N SER A 150 -8.13 6.46 1.93
CA SER A 150 -8.94 5.26 2.14
C SER A 150 -8.69 4.24 1.02
N ALA A 151 -8.72 2.96 1.36
CA ALA A 151 -8.66 1.83 0.44
C ALA A 151 -9.97 1.01 0.43
N HIS A 152 -11.08 1.61 0.87
CA HIS A 152 -12.35 0.90 1.03
C HIS A 152 -12.82 0.26 -0.28
N ALA A 153 -12.69 0.96 -1.41
CA ALA A 153 -13.12 0.45 -2.72
C ALA A 153 -12.32 -0.79 -3.13
N GLU A 154 -11.01 -0.79 -2.90
CA GLU A 154 -10.13 -1.93 -3.19
C GLU A 154 -10.48 -3.14 -2.32
N ILE A 155 -10.76 -2.93 -1.03
CA ILE A 155 -11.14 -4.03 -0.13
C ILE A 155 -12.55 -4.53 -0.41
N LYS A 156 -13.48 -3.63 -0.76
CA LYS A 156 -14.84 -3.97 -1.17
C LYS A 156 -14.83 -4.90 -2.37
N ALA A 157 -14.05 -4.57 -3.40
CA ALA A 157 -13.90 -5.42 -4.58
C ALA A 157 -13.31 -6.81 -4.24
N VAL A 158 -12.39 -6.89 -3.29
CA VAL A 158 -11.88 -8.18 -2.78
C VAL A 158 -13.00 -8.97 -2.10
N PHE A 159 -13.78 -8.35 -1.23
CA PHE A 159 -14.85 -9.07 -0.51
C PHE A 159 -15.97 -9.51 -1.44
N GLU A 160 -16.39 -8.67 -2.38
CA GLU A 160 -17.37 -9.03 -3.41
C GLU A 160 -16.92 -10.25 -4.22
N LYS A 161 -15.65 -10.27 -4.65
CA LYS A 161 -15.06 -11.42 -5.37
C LYS A 161 -15.11 -12.73 -4.57
N HIS A 162 -15.03 -12.65 -3.25
CA HIS A 162 -15.05 -13.81 -2.35
C HIS A 162 -16.42 -14.06 -1.71
N GLY A 163 -17.47 -13.35 -2.13
CA GLY A 163 -18.84 -13.53 -1.62
C GLY A 163 -19.00 -13.10 -0.16
N ILE A 164 -18.20 -12.14 0.30
CA ILE A 164 -18.24 -11.60 1.66
C ILE A 164 -19.05 -10.30 1.65
N GLU A 165 -20.00 -10.19 2.58
CA GLU A 165 -20.81 -8.97 2.75
C GLU A 165 -19.95 -7.76 3.09
N THR A 166 -20.20 -6.64 2.42
CA THR A 166 -19.38 -5.42 2.51
C THR A 166 -19.95 -4.36 3.44
N GLU A 167 -21.15 -4.57 4.00
CA GLU A 167 -21.81 -3.64 4.94
C GLU A 167 -20.98 -3.37 6.21
N THR A 168 -20.01 -4.23 6.50
CA THR A 168 -19.07 -4.11 7.63
C THR A 168 -17.80 -3.31 7.31
N ILE A 169 -17.62 -2.87 6.06
CA ILE A 169 -16.51 -2.00 5.70
C ILE A 169 -16.87 -0.60 6.17
N ASN A 170 -16.08 -0.04 7.09
CA ASN A 170 -16.32 1.32 7.54
C ASN A 170 -15.99 2.30 6.40
N GLU A 171 -17.04 2.81 5.76
CA GLU A 171 -16.93 3.84 4.71
C GLU A 171 -16.55 5.20 5.31
N GLU A 172 -16.86 5.44 6.60
CA GLU A 172 -16.34 6.57 7.38
C GLU A 172 -14.89 6.33 7.78
N PHE A 173 -14.02 6.28 6.76
CA PHE A 173 -12.59 6.37 6.98
C PHE A 173 -12.25 7.77 7.52
N GLN A 174 -12.23 7.91 8.85
CA GLN A 174 -11.56 9.04 9.46
C GLN A 174 -10.06 8.81 9.31
N THR A 175 -9.40 9.57 8.43
CA THR A 175 -7.94 9.68 8.36
C THR A 175 -7.40 10.11 9.72
N ARG A 176 -7.24 9.17 10.65
CA ARG A 176 -6.49 9.42 11.88
C ARG A 176 -5.04 9.19 11.58
N THR A 177 -4.41 10.18 10.95
CA THR A 177 -2.95 10.28 10.99
C THR A 177 -2.47 11.68 10.64
N GLY A 178 -1.50 12.16 11.44
CA GLY A 178 -0.98 13.52 11.48
C GLY A 178 -0.14 13.95 10.28
N SER A 179 -0.46 13.49 9.07
CA SER A 179 0.00 14.17 7.86
C SER A 179 -0.92 15.37 7.62
N THR A 180 -0.46 16.57 7.93
CA THR A 180 -1.10 17.81 7.47
C THR A 180 -1.01 17.99 5.95
N LYS A 181 -0.27 17.12 5.26
CA LYS A 181 -0.02 17.18 3.82
C LYS A 181 -1.12 16.44 3.07
N THR A 182 -1.59 17.04 1.98
CA THR A 182 -2.62 16.48 1.09
C THR A 182 -2.02 15.67 -0.07
N ARG A 183 -0.70 15.78 -0.31
CA ARG A 183 -0.02 15.22 -1.49
C ARG A 183 1.13 14.29 -1.10
N MET A 184 1.25 13.19 -1.85
CA MET A 184 2.37 12.26 -1.70
C MET A 184 3.71 12.96 -1.96
N PRO A 185 4.77 12.59 -1.24
CA PRO A 185 6.10 13.16 -1.47
C PRO A 185 6.59 12.80 -2.88
N ARG A 186 7.10 13.81 -3.60
CA ARG A 186 7.66 13.66 -4.96
C ARG A 186 8.96 12.87 -4.98
N THR A 187 9.81 13.11 -3.97
CA THR A 187 11.07 12.38 -3.77
C THR A 187 10.86 11.30 -2.73
N ARG A 188 11.42 10.12 -2.98
CA ARG A 188 11.25 8.95 -2.12
C ARG A 188 12.60 8.30 -1.91
N THR A 189 13.02 8.19 -0.65
CA THR A 189 14.33 7.64 -0.31
C THR A 189 14.13 6.23 0.21
N LYS A 190 14.63 5.22 -0.52
CA LYS A 190 14.57 3.85 -0.03
C LYS A 190 15.45 3.72 1.21
N THR A 191 14.93 3.14 2.27
CA THR A 191 15.66 2.89 3.52
C THR A 191 16.95 2.10 3.26
N THR A 192 16.93 1.19 2.26
CA THR A 192 18.12 0.42 1.84
C THR A 192 19.25 1.28 1.30
N ASP A 193 18.93 2.37 0.61
CA ASP A 193 19.95 3.24 -0.02
C ASP A 193 20.64 4.07 1.07
N LEU A 194 19.89 4.46 2.09
CA LEU A 194 20.40 5.17 3.27
C LEU A 194 21.31 4.27 4.13
N VAL A 195 20.95 2.99 4.31
CA VAL A 195 21.80 1.99 5.00
C VAL A 195 23.10 1.74 4.23
N LYS A 196 23.04 1.58 2.91
CA LYS A 196 24.25 1.42 2.07
C LYS A 196 25.17 2.63 2.18
N GLY A 197 24.62 3.84 2.15
CA GLY A 197 25.39 5.08 2.35
C GLY A 197 26.01 5.19 3.76
N GLY A 198 25.25 4.84 4.80
CA GLY A 198 25.73 4.86 6.19
C GLY A 198 26.85 3.87 6.47
N ILE A 199 26.74 2.64 5.95
CA ILE A 199 27.80 1.62 6.06
C ILE A 199 29.06 2.06 5.29
N GLY A 200 28.89 2.64 4.10
CA GLY A 200 30.02 3.19 3.32
C GLY A 200 30.78 4.28 4.08
N LEU A 201 30.07 5.20 4.73
CA LEU A 201 30.67 6.28 5.51
C LEU A 201 31.40 5.76 6.76
N ALA A 202 30.79 4.83 7.51
CA ALA A 202 31.40 4.22 8.69
C ALA A 202 32.65 3.40 8.33
N GLY A 203 32.61 2.64 7.23
CA GLY A 203 33.75 1.88 6.72
C GLY A 203 34.92 2.78 6.30
N ALA A 204 34.65 3.89 5.62
CA ALA A 204 35.67 4.85 5.21
C ALA A 204 36.34 5.53 6.43
N LEU A 205 35.56 5.95 7.43
CA LEU A 205 36.08 6.53 8.66
C LEU A 205 36.91 5.53 9.47
N GLY A 206 36.47 4.27 9.53
CA GLY A 206 37.23 3.18 10.15
C GLY A 206 38.57 2.94 9.47
N ALA A 207 38.60 2.89 8.13
CA ALA A 207 39.83 2.71 7.35
C ALA A 207 40.82 3.88 7.56
N VAL A 208 40.33 5.12 7.60
CA VAL A 208 41.17 6.30 7.86
C VAL A 208 41.74 6.30 9.29
N ALA A 209 40.96 5.88 10.29
CA ALA A 209 41.43 5.75 11.66
C ALA A 209 42.54 4.69 11.80
N VAL A 210 42.37 3.53 11.15
CA VAL A 210 43.38 2.45 11.11
C VAL A 210 44.64 2.90 10.38
N ALA A 211 44.52 3.55 9.22
CA ALA A 211 45.66 4.09 8.48
C ALA A 211 46.47 5.09 9.31
N ARG A 212 45.80 6.02 10.02
CA ARG A 212 46.45 6.98 10.92
C ARG A 212 47.13 6.30 12.12
N PHE A 213 46.53 5.24 12.67
CA PHE A 213 47.14 4.47 13.76
C PHE A 213 48.41 3.75 13.29
N VAL A 214 48.36 3.06 12.15
CA VAL A 214 49.52 2.38 11.55
C VAL A 214 50.65 3.37 11.24
N GLN A 215 50.32 4.54 10.68
CA GLN A 215 51.32 5.56 10.33
C GLN A 215 51.98 6.19 11.57
N ARG A 216 51.25 6.34 12.68
CA ARG A 216 51.80 6.79 13.97
C ARG A 216 52.75 5.76 14.59
N ARG A 217 52.48 4.46 14.39
CA ARG A 217 53.31 3.37 14.93
C ARG A 217 54.65 3.20 14.20
N LYS A 218 54.74 3.61 12.93
CA LYS A 218 55.99 3.62 12.13
C LYS A 218 56.92 4.81 12.41
N ARG A 219 56.45 5.83 13.16
CA ARG A 219 57.22 7.04 13.50
C ARG A 219 57.77 7.04 14.93
N ARG A 220 57.55 5.96 15.67
CA ARG A 220 58.19 5.67 16.97
C ARG A 220 59.15 4.52 16.75
#